data_AF-A0A1E7RS62-F1
#
_entry.id   AF-A0A1E7RS62-F1
#
_cell.length_a   1.000
_cell.length_b   1.000
_cell.length_c   1.000
_cell.angle_alpha   90.00
_cell.angle_beta   90.00
_cell.angle_gamma   90.00
#
_symmetry.space_group_name_H-M   'P 1'
#
loop_
_entity.id
_entity.type
_entity.pdbx_description
1 polymer ?
#
loop_
_entity_poly.entity_id
_entity_poly.type
_entity_poly.pdbx_seq_one_letter_code
_entity_poly.pdbx_strand_id
1 'polypeptide(L)'
;MRNSLVLLGYRESLVDLVLEGDLEKTDDYLSVYRYDATRVFNCAVRFTEKTTISRSDFLRVSAKYVADFPLIHDLFVVNAVGNLDVITAIEMVKQGVLGNRGNCERLLVDLSTHIDCHPRMADLLAAIIRHRPSLDFGRMLYMGLGNMASVHRLSKIMQNNGYDFPGCEPVTVAPFLLSVIDHDDFEPGVISDWLAWGLRIEDPENYYLSSQFIQESKSKYKPILQSIVNEMLEGERRNNERQAANITTALADAGLTQDDTPKPKRRM
;
A
#
# COMPACT_ATOMS: atom_id res chain seq x y z
N MET A 1 -23.68 19.10 33.78
CA MET A 1 -24.98 18.50 33.43
C MET A 1 -24.99 18.35 31.91
N ARG A 2 -24.91 17.11 31.41
CA ARG A 2 -25.02 16.80 29.99
C ARG A 2 -26.51 16.86 29.63
N ASN A 3 -26.94 17.93 28.98
CA ASN A 3 -28.30 18.00 28.46
C ASN A 3 -28.37 17.08 27.24
N SER A 4 -29.00 15.93 27.43
CA SER A 4 -29.54 15.09 26.36
C SER A 4 -30.62 15.90 25.60
N LEU A 5 -30.19 16.73 24.65
CA LEU A 5 -31.03 17.29 23.60
C LEU A 5 -31.21 16.23 22.50
N VAL A 6 -31.91 15.16 22.86
CA VAL A 6 -32.40 14.18 21.91
C VAL A 6 -33.87 14.52 21.65
N LEU A 7 -34.25 14.54 20.36
CA LEU A 7 -35.62 14.39 19.84
C LEU A 7 -36.46 15.61 19.47
N LEU A 8 -35.94 16.64 18.78
CA LEU A 8 -36.83 17.49 17.96
C LEU A 8 -36.14 17.95 16.65
N GLY A 9 -36.40 17.25 15.55
CA GLY A 9 -36.54 17.87 14.22
C GLY A 9 -35.32 18.51 13.54
N TYR A 10 -34.08 18.33 13.99
CA TYR A 10 -32.90 18.86 13.31
C TYR A 10 -32.58 18.08 12.03
N ARG A 11 -33.25 18.44 10.93
CA ARG A 11 -32.74 18.19 9.57
C ARG A 11 -32.05 19.46 9.10
N GLU A 12 -30.94 19.80 9.75
CA GLU A 12 -30.07 20.86 9.26
C GLU A 12 -29.50 20.46 7.90
N SER A 13 -29.32 21.46 7.05
CA SER A 13 -28.51 21.29 5.85
C SER A 13 -27.10 20.94 6.32
N LEU A 14 -26.57 19.79 5.91
CA LEU A 14 -25.19 19.38 6.26
C LEU A 14 -24.15 20.37 5.75
N VAL A 15 -24.50 21.14 4.71
CA VAL A 15 -23.69 22.25 4.22
C VAL A 15 -23.67 23.35 5.28
N ASP A 16 -24.83 23.74 5.81
CA ASP A 16 -24.94 24.78 6.84
C ASP A 16 -24.20 24.37 8.13
N LEU A 17 -24.26 23.09 8.51
CA LEU A 17 -23.52 22.57 9.68
C LEU A 17 -21.99 22.74 9.52
N VAL A 18 -21.45 22.53 8.32
CA VAL A 18 -20.03 22.75 8.02
C VAL A 18 -19.71 24.25 7.87
N LEU A 19 -20.61 25.02 7.26
CA LEU A 19 -20.49 26.47 7.06
C LEU A 19 -20.50 27.25 8.37
N GLU A 20 -21.37 26.87 9.31
CA GLU A 20 -21.49 27.49 10.63
C GLU A 20 -20.20 27.36 11.44
N GLY A 21 -19.32 26.42 11.08
CA GLY A 21 -18.02 26.30 11.73
C GLY A 21 -18.14 25.89 13.19
N ASP A 22 -19.06 24.99 13.53
CA ASP A 22 -19.22 24.48 14.91
C ASP A 22 -18.90 22.97 14.98
N LEU A 23 -17.69 22.67 15.47
CA LEU A 23 -17.21 21.29 15.61
C LEU A 23 -17.95 20.52 16.70
N GLU A 24 -18.32 21.17 17.80
CA GLU A 24 -19.00 20.50 18.92
C GLU A 24 -20.40 20.09 18.48
N LYS A 25 -21.12 21.01 17.82
CA LYS A 25 -22.43 20.72 17.21
C LYS A 25 -22.35 19.62 16.16
N THR A 26 -21.28 19.60 15.36
CA THR A 26 -21.07 18.56 14.34
C THR A 26 -20.77 17.21 14.97
N ASP A 27 -19.93 17.16 16.00
CA ASP A 27 -19.61 15.92 16.74
C ASP A 27 -20.87 15.37 17.42
N ASP A 28 -21.64 16.23 18.08
CA ASP A 28 -22.93 15.87 18.69
C ASP A 28 -23.93 15.33 17.66
N TYR A 29 -24.06 16.00 16.51
CA TYR A 29 -24.91 15.56 15.41
C TYR A 29 -24.51 14.18 14.89
N LEU A 30 -23.23 13.97 14.59
CA LEU A 30 -22.73 12.70 14.06
C LEU A 30 -22.74 11.58 15.09
N SER A 31 -22.69 11.89 16.39
CA SER A 31 -22.86 10.90 17.45
C SER A 31 -24.21 10.20 17.39
N VAL A 32 -25.25 10.90 16.91
CA VAL A 32 -26.62 10.40 16.71
C VAL A 32 -26.83 9.91 15.28
N TYR A 33 -26.37 10.66 14.28
CA TYR A 33 -26.61 10.42 12.84
C TYR A 33 -25.35 9.94 12.12
N ARG A 34 -24.76 8.84 12.58
CA ARG A 34 -23.49 8.30 12.04
C ARG A 34 -23.47 8.07 10.53
N TYR A 35 -24.62 7.75 9.93
CA TYR A 35 -24.73 7.54 8.48
C TYR A 35 -24.52 8.81 7.65
N ASP A 36 -24.63 10.00 8.25
CA ASP A 36 -24.35 11.28 7.59
C ASP A 36 -22.87 11.67 7.66
N ALA A 37 -22.01 10.91 8.36
CA ALA A 37 -20.58 11.18 8.50
C ALA A 37 -19.86 11.29 7.15
N THR A 38 -20.16 10.39 6.21
CA THR A 38 -19.67 10.45 4.83
C THR A 38 -20.06 11.77 4.16
N ARG A 39 -21.30 12.24 4.35
CA ARG A 39 -21.76 13.47 3.70
C ARG A 39 -21.07 14.70 4.29
N VAL A 40 -20.88 14.76 5.62
CA VAL A 40 -20.10 15.81 6.28
C VAL A 40 -18.65 15.79 5.80
N PHE A 41 -18.04 14.60 5.70
CA PHE A 41 -16.70 14.43 5.13
C PHE A 41 -16.61 15.00 3.71
N ASN A 42 -17.58 14.65 2.85
CA ASN A 42 -17.63 15.10 1.47
C ASN A 42 -17.80 16.62 1.35
N CYS A 43 -18.65 17.21 2.19
CA CYS A 43 -18.81 18.65 2.29
C CYS A 43 -17.48 19.30 2.70
N ALA A 44 -16.84 18.81 3.76
CA ALA A 44 -15.57 19.33 4.25
C ALA A 44 -14.45 19.27 3.20
N VAL A 45 -14.26 18.15 2.49
CA VAL A 45 -13.20 18.04 1.46
C VAL A 45 -13.34 19.09 0.36
N ARG A 46 -14.59 19.40 -0.03
CA ARG A 46 -14.90 20.35 -1.11
C ARG A 46 -14.94 21.80 -0.63
N PHE A 47 -14.95 22.03 0.68
CA PHE A 47 -15.11 23.34 1.25
C PHE A 47 -13.77 24.08 1.31
N THR A 48 -13.72 25.27 0.71
CA THR A 48 -12.50 26.09 0.57
C THR A 48 -12.67 27.51 1.11
N GLU A 49 -13.87 27.89 1.57
CA GLU A 49 -14.08 29.22 2.14
C GLU A 49 -13.51 29.32 3.55
N LYS A 50 -13.12 30.54 3.94
CA LYS A 50 -12.50 30.85 5.23
C LYS A 50 -13.55 30.83 6.35
N THR A 51 -13.95 29.65 6.81
CA THR A 51 -14.53 29.53 8.14
C THR A 51 -13.44 29.73 9.19
N THR A 52 -13.82 30.10 10.42
CA THR A 52 -12.89 30.23 11.57
C THR A 52 -12.28 28.88 12.00
N ILE A 53 -12.85 27.78 11.50
CA ILE A 53 -12.45 26.41 11.80
C ILE A 53 -11.77 25.79 10.58
N SER A 54 -10.70 25.01 10.80
CA SER A 54 -9.99 24.38 9.69
C SER A 54 -10.82 23.26 9.07
N ARG A 55 -10.77 23.16 7.74
CA ARG A 55 -11.23 21.98 6.98
C ARG A 55 -10.77 20.68 7.62
N SER A 56 -9.50 20.63 8.03
CA SER A 56 -8.88 19.47 8.66
C SER A 56 -9.59 19.05 9.94
N ASP A 57 -10.17 19.98 10.70
CA ASP A 57 -10.90 19.67 11.93
C ASP A 57 -12.20 18.94 11.64
N PHE A 58 -12.96 19.40 10.65
CA PHE A 58 -14.18 18.72 10.20
C PHE A 58 -13.92 17.33 9.63
N LEU A 59 -12.83 17.18 8.87
CA LEU A 59 -12.42 15.86 8.36
C LEU A 59 -12.11 14.90 9.51
N ARG A 60 -11.40 15.38 10.55
CA ARG A 60 -11.11 14.56 11.74
C ARG A 60 -12.37 14.21 12.53
N VAL A 61 -13.30 15.15 12.73
CA VAL A 61 -14.56 14.87 13.43
C VAL A 61 -15.39 13.85 12.64
N SER A 62 -15.59 14.07 11.35
CA SER A 62 -16.38 13.15 10.51
C SER A 62 -15.75 11.76 10.40
N ALA A 63 -14.43 11.66 10.23
CA ALA A 63 -13.71 10.39 10.12
C ALA A 63 -13.95 9.43 11.30
N LYS A 64 -14.15 9.95 12.51
CA LYS A 64 -14.47 9.12 13.71
C LYS A 64 -15.74 8.29 13.56
N TYR A 65 -16.69 8.78 12.76
CA TYR A 65 -18.03 8.19 12.63
C TYR A 65 -18.26 7.49 11.29
N VAL A 66 -17.28 7.52 10.37
CA VAL A 66 -17.36 6.83 9.08
C VAL A 66 -17.45 5.33 9.31
N ALA A 67 -18.60 4.75 8.98
CA ALA A 67 -18.86 3.33 9.14
C ALA A 67 -18.26 2.48 8.00
N ASP A 68 -18.10 3.06 6.80
CA ASP A 68 -17.66 2.35 5.60
C ASP A 68 -16.68 3.22 4.78
N PHE A 69 -15.39 2.89 4.85
CA PHE A 69 -14.32 3.64 4.17
C PHE A 69 -14.49 3.76 2.63
N PRO A 70 -14.94 2.73 1.89
CA PRO A 70 -15.22 2.84 0.45
C PRO A 70 -16.09 4.04 0.06
N LEU A 71 -16.99 4.51 0.92
CA LEU A 71 -17.85 5.67 0.64
C LEU A 71 -17.10 7.01 0.63
N ILE A 72 -15.94 7.08 1.28
CA ILE A 72 -15.11 8.27 1.35
C ILE A 72 -13.76 8.10 0.62
N HIS A 73 -13.50 6.94 0.01
CA HIS A 73 -12.20 6.61 -0.59
C HIS A 73 -11.69 7.72 -1.49
N ASP A 74 -12.45 8.08 -2.53
CA ASP A 74 -12.02 9.05 -3.54
C ASP A 74 -11.75 10.42 -2.89
N LEU A 75 -12.53 10.78 -1.87
CA LEU A 75 -12.40 12.06 -1.19
C LEU A 75 -11.25 12.08 -0.17
N PHE A 76 -10.91 10.93 0.39
CA PHE A 76 -9.67 10.76 1.15
C PHE A 76 -8.46 10.98 0.23
N VAL A 77 -8.46 10.42 -0.97
CA VAL A 77 -7.41 10.63 -1.98
C VAL A 77 -7.36 12.09 -2.43
N VAL A 78 -8.51 12.70 -2.75
CA VAL A 78 -8.59 14.15 -3.09
C VAL A 78 -8.03 15.01 -1.96
N ASN A 79 -8.30 14.67 -0.70
CA ASN A 79 -7.73 15.41 0.42
C ASN A 79 -6.21 15.25 0.53
N ALA A 80 -5.70 14.02 0.43
CA ALA A 80 -4.27 13.74 0.57
C ALA A 80 -3.45 14.30 -0.61
N VAL A 81 -3.97 14.19 -1.84
CA VAL A 81 -3.25 14.52 -3.07
C VAL A 81 -3.65 15.90 -3.61
N GLY A 82 -4.94 16.14 -3.81
CA GLY A 82 -5.43 17.39 -4.41
C GLY A 82 -5.29 18.58 -3.46
N ASN A 83 -5.71 18.39 -2.21
CA ASN A 83 -5.59 19.42 -1.17
C ASN A 83 -4.22 19.42 -0.45
N LEU A 84 -3.33 18.47 -0.79
CA LEU A 84 -2.02 18.24 -0.17
C LEU A 84 -2.05 18.12 1.37
N ASP A 85 -3.18 17.69 1.93
CA ASP A 85 -3.39 17.61 3.38
C ASP A 85 -3.10 16.21 3.91
N VAL A 86 -1.84 15.81 3.72
CA VAL A 86 -1.33 14.48 4.10
C VAL A 86 -1.27 14.30 5.62
N ILE A 87 -1.04 15.37 6.37
CA ILE A 87 -0.96 15.31 7.84
C ILE A 87 -2.31 14.90 8.42
N THR A 88 -3.40 15.52 7.96
CA THR A 88 -4.75 15.16 8.36
C THR A 88 -5.09 13.73 7.94
N ALA A 89 -4.70 13.32 6.72
CA ALA A 89 -4.89 11.95 6.26
C ALA A 89 -4.22 10.92 7.20
N ILE A 90 -2.98 11.17 7.64
CA ILE A 90 -2.27 10.31 8.61
C ILE A 90 -3.03 10.24 9.94
N GLU A 91 -3.52 11.37 10.44
CA GLU A 91 -4.28 11.41 11.70
C GLU A 91 -5.58 10.62 11.60
N MET A 92 -6.31 10.74 10.49
CA MET A 92 -7.54 9.97 10.25
C MET A 92 -7.27 8.46 10.19
N VAL A 93 -6.17 8.03 9.55
CA VAL A 93 -5.74 6.62 9.55
C VAL A 93 -5.48 6.13 10.98
N LYS A 94 -4.76 6.91 11.79
CA LYS A 94 -4.48 6.60 13.20
C LYS A 94 -5.76 6.54 14.06
N GLN A 95 -6.78 7.30 13.70
CA GLN A 95 -8.11 7.27 14.34
C GLN A 95 -8.96 6.06 13.91
N GLY A 96 -8.48 5.25 12.95
CA GLY A 96 -9.16 4.03 12.52
C GLY A 96 -10.16 4.22 11.38
N VAL A 97 -10.08 5.33 10.61
CA VAL A 97 -11.00 5.62 9.50
C VAL A 97 -11.08 4.51 8.44
N LEU A 98 -10.01 3.70 8.33
CA LEU A 98 -9.93 2.60 7.37
C LEU A 98 -10.77 1.36 7.75
N GLY A 99 -11.21 1.27 9.01
CA GLY A 99 -12.00 0.14 9.53
C GLY A 99 -11.41 -1.26 9.28
N ASN A 100 -12.17 -2.30 9.61
CA ASN A 100 -11.76 -3.70 9.36
C ASN A 100 -12.01 -4.15 7.91
N ARG A 101 -12.87 -3.43 7.15
CA ARG A 101 -13.32 -3.82 5.81
C ARG A 101 -12.86 -2.88 4.67
N GLY A 102 -11.99 -1.91 4.96
CA GLY A 102 -11.46 -1.02 3.93
C GLY A 102 -10.63 -1.75 2.88
N ASN A 103 -10.87 -1.47 1.59
CA ASN A 103 -10.05 -1.93 0.47
C ASN A 103 -8.72 -1.13 0.45
N CYS A 104 -7.84 -1.47 1.39
CA CYS A 104 -6.59 -0.75 1.63
C CYS A 104 -5.59 -0.96 0.48
N GLU A 105 -5.63 -2.11 -0.18
CA GLU A 105 -4.85 -2.42 -1.38
C GLU A 105 -5.10 -1.37 -2.46
N ARG A 106 -6.38 -1.10 -2.76
CA ARG A 106 -6.74 -0.05 -3.72
C ARG A 106 -6.25 1.32 -3.29
N LEU A 107 -6.45 1.69 -2.02
CA LEU A 107 -6.02 3.00 -1.51
C LEU A 107 -4.51 3.18 -1.61
N LEU A 108 -3.75 2.13 -1.27
CA LEU A 108 -2.29 2.14 -1.35
C LEU A 108 -1.82 2.29 -2.80
N VAL A 109 -2.44 1.57 -3.75
CA VAL A 109 -2.13 1.70 -5.18
C VAL A 109 -2.47 3.10 -5.68
N ASP A 110 -3.67 3.61 -5.40
CA ASP A 110 -4.11 4.94 -5.85
C ASP A 110 -3.17 6.04 -5.32
N LEU A 111 -2.81 6.00 -4.03
CA LEU A 111 -1.86 6.94 -3.44
C LEU A 111 -0.42 6.75 -3.92
N SER A 112 -0.02 5.52 -4.31
CA SER A 112 1.36 5.23 -4.75
C SER A 112 1.73 6.00 -6.02
N THR A 113 0.76 6.22 -6.90
CA THR A 113 0.92 7.00 -8.13
C THR A 113 1.26 8.48 -7.87
N HIS A 114 1.04 8.93 -6.63
CA HIS A 114 1.24 10.29 -6.17
C HIS A 114 2.28 10.40 -5.05
N ILE A 115 3.18 9.41 -4.89
CA ILE A 115 4.21 9.39 -3.83
C ILE A 115 5.02 10.69 -3.75
N ASP A 116 5.30 11.33 -4.88
CA ASP A 116 6.15 12.53 -4.94
C ASP A 116 5.39 13.84 -4.74
N CYS A 117 4.05 13.83 -4.61
CA CYS A 117 3.28 15.07 -4.48
C CYS A 117 3.49 15.76 -3.12
N HIS A 118 3.95 15.03 -2.11
CA HIS A 118 4.17 15.56 -0.77
C HIS A 118 5.27 14.77 -0.03
N PRO A 119 6.21 15.43 0.70
CA PRO A 119 7.35 14.76 1.34
C PRO A 119 6.94 13.72 2.40
N ARG A 120 5.74 13.84 2.95
CA ARG A 120 5.18 12.90 3.95
C ARG A 120 4.25 11.84 3.36
N MET A 121 4.12 11.73 2.04
CA MET A 121 3.24 10.72 1.44
C MET A 121 3.69 9.29 1.81
N ALA A 122 5.00 9.06 1.89
CA ALA A 122 5.55 7.80 2.39
C ALA A 122 5.13 7.49 3.84
N ASP A 123 5.02 8.51 4.71
CA ASP A 123 4.52 8.35 6.08
C ASP A 123 3.05 7.92 6.09
N LEU A 124 2.23 8.46 5.17
CA LEU A 124 0.82 8.09 5.02
C LEU A 124 0.68 6.64 4.56
N LEU A 125 1.41 6.24 3.51
CA LEU A 125 1.45 4.86 3.05
C LEU A 125 1.89 3.91 4.18
N ALA A 126 2.94 4.26 4.91
CA ALA A 126 3.43 3.49 6.06
C ALA A 126 2.37 3.39 7.18
N ALA A 127 1.64 4.46 7.46
CA ALA A 127 0.54 4.43 8.43
C ALA A 127 -0.56 3.47 7.99
N ILE A 128 -0.97 3.50 6.72
CA ILE A 128 -1.98 2.58 6.17
C ILE A 128 -1.51 1.13 6.27
N ILE A 129 -0.25 0.85 5.89
CA ILE A 129 0.35 -0.50 5.93
C ILE A 129 0.34 -1.07 7.35
N ARG A 130 0.79 -0.29 8.34
CA ARG A 130 0.83 -0.74 9.75
C ARG A 130 -0.54 -1.02 10.34
N HIS A 131 -1.59 -0.41 9.81
CA HIS A 131 -2.96 -0.64 10.24
C HIS A 131 -3.59 -1.91 9.64
N ARG A 132 -2.90 -2.64 8.75
CA ARG A 132 -3.46 -3.79 8.03
C ARG A 132 -2.60 -5.05 8.17
N PRO A 133 -3.10 -6.07 8.89
CA PRO A 133 -2.37 -7.35 9.04
C PRO A 133 -2.45 -8.27 7.82
N SER A 134 -3.31 -8.00 6.83
CA SER A 134 -3.54 -8.88 5.68
C SER A 134 -3.71 -8.08 4.38
N LEU A 135 -2.60 -7.64 3.76
CA LEU A 135 -2.61 -7.05 2.43
C LEU A 135 -2.37 -8.13 1.38
N ASP A 136 -3.22 -8.16 0.36
CA ASP A 136 -3.07 -9.05 -0.80
C ASP A 136 -2.20 -8.39 -1.88
N PHE A 137 -0.92 -8.77 -1.92
CA PHE A 137 0.04 -8.21 -2.88
C PHE A 137 -0.29 -8.61 -4.33
N GLY A 138 -0.78 -9.83 -4.57
CA GLY A 138 -1.18 -10.27 -5.90
C GLY A 138 -2.30 -9.39 -6.46
N ARG A 139 -3.31 -9.10 -5.65
CA ARG A 139 -4.38 -8.17 -6.01
C ARG A 139 -3.85 -6.75 -6.29
N MET A 140 -2.88 -6.27 -5.51
CA MET A 140 -2.26 -4.96 -5.73
C MET A 140 -1.52 -4.88 -7.07
N LEU A 141 -0.83 -5.94 -7.50
CA LEU A 141 -0.19 -6.01 -8.82
C LEU A 141 -1.21 -5.86 -9.95
N TYR A 142 -2.36 -6.53 -9.86
CA TYR A 142 -3.44 -6.40 -10.85
C TYR A 142 -4.11 -5.02 -10.83
N MET A 143 -4.20 -4.36 -9.67
CA MET A 143 -4.72 -2.99 -9.60
C MET A 143 -3.74 -1.96 -10.16
N GLY A 144 -2.44 -2.22 -10.08
CA GLY A 144 -1.38 -1.33 -10.53
C GLY A 144 -0.88 -1.59 -11.95
N LEU A 145 -1.63 -2.33 -12.77
CA LEU A 145 -1.30 -2.52 -14.19
C LEU A 145 -1.10 -1.18 -14.90
N GLY A 146 -0.01 -1.05 -15.66
CA GLY A 146 0.38 0.20 -16.30
C GLY A 146 1.00 1.24 -15.35
N ASN A 147 1.27 0.88 -14.10
CA ASN A 147 1.99 1.72 -13.15
C ASN A 147 2.86 0.89 -12.19
N MET A 148 3.57 -0.09 -12.75
CA MET A 148 4.38 -1.05 -11.98
C MET A 148 5.51 -0.37 -11.21
N ALA A 149 6.05 0.74 -11.74
CA ALA A 149 7.02 1.58 -11.04
C ALA A 149 6.48 2.10 -9.70
N SER A 150 5.22 2.57 -9.66
CA SER A 150 4.59 3.05 -8.43
C SER A 150 4.34 1.91 -7.44
N VAL A 151 3.90 0.74 -7.93
CA VAL A 151 3.75 -0.45 -7.08
C VAL A 151 5.09 -0.90 -6.51
N HIS A 152 6.17 -0.81 -7.30
CA HIS A 152 7.52 -1.13 -6.84
C HIS A 152 7.99 -0.17 -5.73
N ARG A 153 7.77 1.14 -5.88
CA ARG A 153 8.09 2.12 -4.83
C ARG A 153 7.26 1.90 -3.57
N LEU A 154 5.97 1.62 -3.72
CA LEU A 154 5.10 1.22 -2.61
C LEU A 154 5.61 -0.05 -1.92
N SER A 155 6.05 -1.04 -2.68
CA SER A 155 6.59 -2.30 -2.16
C SER A 155 7.84 -2.09 -1.31
N LYS A 156 8.72 -1.14 -1.67
CA LYS A 156 9.85 -0.74 -0.82
C LYS A 156 9.38 -0.19 0.53
N ILE A 157 8.32 0.62 0.53
CA ILE A 157 7.71 1.13 1.77
C ILE A 157 7.10 -0.02 2.57
N MET A 158 6.41 -0.96 1.93
CA MET A 158 5.86 -2.17 2.57
C MET A 158 6.95 -3.00 3.23
N GLN A 159 8.03 -3.30 2.51
CA GLN A 159 9.18 -4.04 3.03
C GLN A 159 9.78 -3.35 4.25
N ASN A 160 10.05 -2.04 4.16
CA ASN A 160 10.63 -1.25 5.26
C ASN A 160 9.71 -1.14 6.47
N ASN A 161 8.42 -1.46 6.32
CA ASN A 161 7.43 -1.44 7.40
C ASN A 161 6.98 -2.86 7.81
N GLY A 162 7.78 -3.88 7.49
CA GLY A 162 7.60 -5.24 7.99
C GLY A 162 6.59 -6.09 7.23
N TYR A 163 6.26 -5.74 5.99
CA TYR A 163 5.49 -6.63 5.12
C TYR A 163 6.29 -7.88 4.78
N ASP A 164 5.70 -9.05 5.03
CA ASP A 164 6.32 -10.35 4.83
C ASP A 164 6.09 -10.87 3.40
N PHE A 165 6.95 -10.44 2.47
CA PHE A 165 6.95 -10.97 1.09
C PHE A 165 7.17 -12.49 1.04
N PRO A 166 8.09 -13.11 1.81
CA PRO A 166 8.23 -14.57 1.87
C PRO A 166 6.94 -15.31 2.28
N GLY A 167 6.20 -14.75 3.23
CA GLY A 167 4.96 -15.32 3.76
C GLY A 167 3.72 -15.12 2.89
N CYS A 168 3.82 -14.34 1.79
CA CYS A 168 2.66 -14.10 0.93
C CYS A 168 2.36 -15.29 0.00
N GLU A 169 1.13 -15.31 -0.50
CA GLU A 169 0.74 -16.24 -1.58
C GLU A 169 1.61 -15.97 -2.82
N PRO A 170 1.98 -17.02 -3.58
CA PRO A 170 2.67 -16.84 -4.84
C PRO A 170 1.85 -15.97 -5.79
N VAL A 171 2.53 -15.08 -6.51
CA VAL A 171 1.91 -14.29 -7.58
C VAL A 171 2.22 -14.92 -8.92
N THR A 172 1.28 -14.87 -9.85
CA THR A 172 1.53 -15.36 -11.21
C THR A 172 2.39 -14.36 -11.98
N VAL A 173 3.06 -14.81 -13.05
CA VAL A 173 3.79 -13.92 -13.96
C VAL A 173 2.87 -13.04 -14.84
N ALA A 174 1.55 -13.31 -14.84
CA ALA A 174 0.60 -12.64 -15.72
C ALA A 174 0.53 -11.10 -15.56
N PRO A 175 0.53 -10.50 -14.35
CA PRO A 175 0.45 -9.04 -14.21
C PRO A 175 1.60 -8.30 -14.90
N PHE A 176 2.82 -8.83 -14.82
CA PHE A 176 3.98 -8.22 -15.46
C PHE A 176 3.82 -8.23 -16.99
N LEU A 177 3.29 -9.32 -17.54
CA LEU A 177 3.04 -9.47 -18.97
C LEU A 177 1.93 -8.55 -19.45
N LEU A 178 0.82 -8.47 -18.71
CA LEU A 178 -0.30 -7.59 -19.03
C LEU A 178 0.12 -6.12 -18.97
N SER A 179 0.92 -5.73 -17.98
CA SER A 179 1.45 -4.35 -17.89
C SER A 179 2.26 -3.98 -19.13
N VAL A 180 3.06 -4.91 -19.64
CA VAL A 180 3.81 -4.70 -20.89
C VAL A 180 2.91 -4.69 -22.11
N ILE A 181 2.03 -5.68 -22.24
CA ILE A 181 1.27 -5.90 -23.48
C ILE A 181 0.22 -4.81 -23.67
N ASP A 182 -0.49 -4.46 -22.60
CA ASP A 182 -1.66 -3.57 -22.64
C ASP A 182 -1.29 -2.11 -22.36
N HIS A 183 -0.19 -1.86 -21.64
CA HIS A 183 0.19 -0.51 -21.20
C HIS A 183 1.59 -0.06 -21.65
N ASP A 184 2.35 -0.91 -22.36
CA ASP A 184 3.75 -0.69 -22.73
C ASP A 184 4.62 -0.25 -21.50
N ASP A 185 4.28 -0.76 -20.31
CA ASP A 185 4.93 -0.43 -19.03
C ASP A 185 5.85 -1.57 -18.57
N PHE A 186 7.16 -1.31 -18.63
CA PHE A 186 8.21 -2.18 -18.11
C PHE A 186 9.34 -1.36 -17.51
N GLU A 187 9.65 -1.61 -16.24
CA GLU A 187 10.82 -1.02 -15.58
C GLU A 187 11.82 -2.13 -15.21
N PRO A 188 13.03 -2.12 -15.79
CA PRO A 188 14.04 -3.11 -15.47
C PRO A 188 14.46 -3.11 -14.00
N GLY A 189 14.63 -4.29 -13.43
CA GLY A 189 15.10 -4.54 -12.07
C GLY A 189 13.98 -4.70 -11.03
N VAL A 190 12.74 -4.35 -11.40
CA VAL A 190 11.56 -4.41 -10.51
C VAL A 190 11.22 -5.84 -10.10
N ILE A 191 11.16 -6.77 -11.06
CA ILE A 191 10.84 -8.18 -10.81
C ILE A 191 11.94 -8.80 -9.97
N SER A 192 13.18 -8.52 -10.36
CA SER A 192 14.34 -9.05 -9.68
C SER A 192 14.42 -8.57 -8.21
N ASP A 193 14.06 -7.30 -7.93
CA ASP A 193 14.03 -6.75 -6.57
C ASP A 193 12.98 -7.45 -5.71
N TRP A 194 11.76 -7.65 -6.23
CA TRP A 194 10.71 -8.38 -5.52
C TRP A 194 11.10 -9.83 -5.19
N LEU A 195 11.70 -10.56 -6.14
CA LEU A 195 12.22 -11.90 -5.91
C LEU A 195 13.34 -11.90 -4.85
N ALA A 196 14.24 -10.92 -4.90
CA ALA A 196 15.29 -10.79 -3.90
C ALA A 196 14.73 -10.50 -2.50
N TRP A 197 13.55 -9.89 -2.40
CA TRP A 197 12.83 -9.68 -1.14
C TRP A 197 12.06 -10.93 -0.67
N GLY A 198 12.07 -11.99 -1.46
CA GLY A 198 11.46 -13.29 -1.13
C GLY A 198 10.06 -13.49 -1.67
N LEU A 199 9.54 -12.57 -2.51
CA LEU A 199 8.29 -12.80 -3.23
C LEU A 199 8.44 -14.05 -4.10
N ARG A 200 7.43 -14.92 -4.11
CA ARG A 200 7.36 -16.05 -5.04
C ARG A 200 6.58 -15.64 -6.29
N ILE A 201 7.24 -15.69 -7.44
CA ILE A 201 6.61 -15.44 -8.74
C ILE A 201 6.61 -16.75 -9.51
N GLU A 202 5.42 -17.21 -9.91
CA GLU A 202 5.24 -18.52 -10.52
C GLU A 202 4.63 -18.41 -11.93
N ASP A 203 5.02 -19.35 -12.78
CA ASP A 203 4.32 -19.69 -14.02
C ASP A 203 3.98 -21.18 -13.96
N PRO A 204 2.91 -21.57 -13.24
CA PRO A 204 2.68 -22.97 -12.85
C PRO A 204 2.58 -23.94 -14.03
N GLU A 205 2.12 -23.46 -15.17
CA GLU A 205 1.98 -24.25 -16.40
C GLU A 205 3.13 -24.04 -17.38
N ASN A 206 4.14 -23.24 -17.01
CA ASN A 206 5.21 -22.75 -17.88
C ASN A 206 4.66 -22.21 -19.20
N TYR A 207 3.48 -21.58 -19.16
CA TYR A 207 2.76 -21.17 -20.36
C TYR A 207 3.44 -19.93 -20.95
N TYR A 208 3.64 -18.92 -20.11
CA TYR A 208 4.07 -17.59 -20.54
C TYR A 208 5.59 -17.47 -20.73
N LEU A 209 6.36 -18.22 -19.96
CA LEU A 209 7.82 -18.22 -20.01
C LEU A 209 8.38 -19.33 -20.91
N SER A 210 7.51 -20.13 -21.54
CA SER A 210 7.95 -21.11 -22.53
C SER A 210 8.65 -20.43 -23.71
N SER A 211 9.72 -21.06 -24.20
CA SER A 211 10.40 -20.61 -25.42
C SER A 211 9.44 -20.56 -26.62
N GLN A 212 8.42 -21.42 -26.65
CA GLN A 212 7.39 -21.42 -27.68
C GLN A 212 6.52 -20.15 -27.63
N PHE A 213 5.97 -19.80 -26.46
CA PHE A 213 5.16 -18.58 -26.31
C PHE A 213 5.96 -17.32 -26.68
N ILE A 214 7.22 -17.23 -26.27
CA ILE A 214 8.11 -16.11 -26.63
C ILE A 214 8.36 -16.08 -28.15
N GLN A 215 8.54 -17.22 -28.80
CA GLN A 215 8.74 -17.30 -30.25
C GLN A 215 7.47 -16.95 -31.05
N GLU A 216 6.30 -17.35 -30.58
CA GLU A 216 5.00 -17.08 -31.21
C GLU A 216 4.49 -15.65 -30.94
N SER A 217 4.99 -15.00 -29.89
CA SER A 217 4.66 -13.62 -29.56
C SER A 217 5.07 -12.62 -30.64
N LYS A 218 4.37 -11.49 -30.73
CA LYS A 218 4.69 -10.40 -31.66
C LYS A 218 6.13 -9.94 -31.45
N SER A 219 6.85 -9.68 -32.56
CA SER A 219 8.28 -9.32 -32.55
C SER A 219 8.63 -8.22 -31.53
N LYS A 220 7.75 -7.20 -31.37
CA LYS A 220 7.96 -6.11 -30.42
C LYS A 220 8.01 -6.54 -28.94
N TYR A 221 7.34 -7.63 -28.56
CA TYR A 221 7.28 -8.09 -27.18
C TYR A 221 8.41 -9.06 -26.82
N LYS A 222 9.02 -9.74 -27.81
CA LYS A 222 10.06 -10.76 -27.56
C LYS A 222 11.23 -10.26 -26.69
N PRO A 223 11.80 -9.07 -26.94
CA PRO A 223 12.89 -8.56 -26.09
C PRO A 223 12.46 -8.31 -24.65
N ILE A 224 11.20 -7.89 -24.44
CA ILE A 224 10.66 -7.59 -23.11
C ILE A 224 10.36 -8.88 -22.36
N LEU A 225 9.74 -9.87 -23.01
CA LEU A 225 9.55 -11.20 -22.44
C LEU A 225 10.88 -11.84 -22.03
N GLN A 226 11.91 -11.72 -22.88
CA GLN A 226 13.26 -12.17 -22.53
C GLN A 226 13.84 -11.40 -21.34
N SER A 227 13.56 -10.11 -21.22
CA SER A 227 13.99 -9.29 -20.07
C SER A 227 13.32 -9.73 -18.78
N ILE A 228 12.02 -10.09 -18.81
CA ILE A 228 11.30 -10.66 -17.66
C ILE A 228 11.97 -11.97 -17.21
N VAL A 229 12.26 -12.88 -18.15
CA VAL A 229 12.97 -14.14 -17.85
C VAL A 229 14.33 -13.87 -17.19
N ASN A 230 15.10 -12.93 -17.76
CA ASN A 230 16.42 -12.59 -17.24
C ASN A 230 16.34 -12.00 -15.83
N GLU A 231 15.34 -11.15 -15.54
CA GLU A 231 15.13 -10.61 -14.20
C GLU A 231 14.72 -11.67 -13.19
N MET A 232 13.92 -12.65 -13.62
CA MET A 232 13.55 -13.76 -12.75
C MET A 232 14.78 -14.56 -12.32
N LEU A 233 15.62 -14.94 -13.28
CA LEU A 233 16.87 -15.65 -13.01
C LEU A 233 17.82 -14.84 -12.10
N GLU A 234 17.94 -13.54 -12.35
CA GLU A 234 18.78 -12.66 -11.53
C GLU A 234 18.21 -12.49 -10.11
N GLY A 235 16.89 -12.38 -9.96
CA GLY A 235 16.22 -12.27 -8.68
C GLY A 235 16.41 -13.54 -7.83
N GLU A 236 16.24 -14.71 -8.44
CA GLU A 236 16.51 -16.00 -7.82
C GLU A 236 17.98 -16.14 -7.41
N ARG A 237 18.92 -15.75 -8.28
CA ARG A 237 20.35 -15.74 -7.96
C ARG A 237 20.63 -14.88 -6.71
N ARG A 238 20.13 -13.65 -6.67
CA ARG A 238 20.28 -12.73 -5.52
C ARG A 238 19.66 -13.29 -4.23
N ASN A 239 18.49 -13.93 -4.34
CA ASN A 239 17.83 -14.57 -3.20
C ASN A 239 18.67 -15.75 -2.66
N ASN A 240 19.16 -16.62 -3.54
CA ASN A 240 20.01 -17.76 -3.17
C ASN A 240 21.32 -17.30 -2.51
N GLU A 241 21.95 -16.23 -3.00
CA GLU A 241 23.15 -15.65 -2.39
C GLU A 241 22.87 -15.11 -0.98
N ARG A 242 21.74 -14.43 -0.79
CA ARG A 242 21.32 -13.95 0.53
C ARG A 242 21.03 -15.10 1.49
N GLN A 243 20.33 -16.14 1.03
CA GLN A 243 20.07 -17.33 1.85
C GLN A 243 21.37 -18.04 2.24
N ALA A 244 22.31 -18.21 1.30
CA ALA A 244 23.62 -18.76 1.58
C ALA A 244 24.40 -17.94 2.63
N ALA A 245 24.36 -16.60 2.52
CA ALA A 245 24.98 -15.70 3.50
C ALA A 245 24.31 -15.79 4.89
N ASN A 246 22.98 -15.89 4.95
CA ASN A 246 22.23 -16.05 6.19
C ASN A 246 22.54 -17.39 6.86
N ILE A 247 22.59 -18.48 6.09
CA ILE A 247 22.97 -19.81 6.59
C ILE A 247 24.40 -19.77 7.13
N THR A 248 25.33 -19.15 6.39
CA THR A 248 26.74 -19.03 6.82
C THR A 248 26.85 -18.28 8.15
N THR A 249 26.14 -17.16 8.29
CA THR A 249 26.07 -16.39 9.55
C THR A 249 25.47 -17.22 10.68
N ALA A 250 24.35 -17.90 10.45
CA ALA A 250 23.69 -18.74 11.45
C ALA A 250 24.57 -19.92 11.90
N LEU A 251 25.31 -20.53 10.98
CA LEU A 251 26.29 -21.58 11.31
C LEU A 251 27.44 -21.03 12.16
N ALA A 252 27.91 -19.82 11.85
CA ALA A 252 28.96 -19.17 12.62
C ALA A 252 28.49 -18.82 14.04
N ASP A 253 27.28 -18.27 14.18
CA ASP A 253 26.65 -17.93 15.47
C ASP A 253 26.37 -19.17 16.32
N ALA A 254 26.05 -20.30 15.68
CA ALA A 254 25.89 -21.59 16.33
C ALA A 254 27.22 -22.24 16.73
N GLY A 255 28.37 -21.62 16.40
CA GLY A 255 29.70 -22.18 16.65
C GLY A 255 30.04 -23.40 15.79
N LEU A 256 29.25 -23.69 14.76
CA LEU A 256 29.38 -24.87 13.89
C LEU A 256 30.37 -24.66 12.73
N THR A 257 30.95 -23.46 12.61
CA THR A 257 32.00 -23.16 11.62
C THR A 257 33.42 -23.36 12.18
N GLN A 258 33.57 -23.94 13.37
CA GLN A 258 34.89 -24.36 13.84
C GLN A 258 35.31 -25.60 13.06
N ASP A 259 36.24 -25.39 12.12
CA ASP A 259 37.15 -26.45 11.70
C ASP A 259 37.84 -26.98 12.96
N ASP A 260 37.39 -28.15 13.44
CA ASP A 260 38.18 -29.07 14.26
C ASP A 260 39.37 -29.58 13.43
N THR A 261 40.17 -28.67 12.88
CA THR A 261 41.49 -29.05 12.37
C THR A 261 42.35 -29.35 13.60
N PRO A 262 42.83 -30.59 13.75
CA PRO A 262 43.62 -30.95 14.91
C PRO A 262 44.86 -30.05 14.94
N LYS A 263 45.03 -29.27 16.02
CA LYS A 263 46.24 -28.49 16.26
C LYS A 263 47.45 -29.40 16.02
N PRO A 264 48.42 -29.02 15.17
CA PRO A 264 49.60 -29.83 14.96
C PRO A 264 50.29 -30.03 16.32
N LYS A 265 50.41 -31.29 16.75
CA LYS A 265 51.16 -31.67 17.95
C LYS A 265 52.55 -31.04 17.84
N ARG A 266 52.88 -30.08 18.72
CA ARG A 266 54.27 -29.69 18.95
C ARG A 266 55.04 -30.96 19.30
N ARG A 267 56.00 -31.34 18.47
CA ARG A 267 57.01 -32.33 18.84
C ARG A 267 57.95 -31.64 19.82
N MET A 268 57.90 -32.12 21.07
CA MET A 268 58.78 -31.91 22.23
C MET A 268 59.32 -30.51 22.44
#